data_AF-A0AAU2CKX5-F1
#
_entry.id   AF-A0AAU2CKX5-F1
#
_cell.length_a   1.000
_cell.length_b   1.000
_cell.length_c   1.000
_cell.angle_alpha   90.00
_cell.angle_beta   90.00
_cell.angle_gamma   90.00
#
_symmetry.space_group_name_H-M   'P 1'
#
loop_
_entity.id
_entity.type
_entity.pdbx_description
1 polymer ?
#
loop_
_entity_poly.entity_id
_entity_poly.type
_entity_poly.pdbx_seq_one_letter_code
_entity_poly.pdbx_strand_id
1 'polypeptide(L)'
;MPTAPPRKPLRPLTAGLIGLAIGAGLMGGIWAITASSAAGSPGSFTLEGEFTLLEDASETGSGCEGTGGYDDIAEGASVTVYGADGDVIATGSLGDSEIITFGTCKFGVAVEDVPKDEKFYKVEVSHRGTVQLSAEEAENGEFSASLG
;
A
#
# COMPACT_ATOMS: atom_id res chain seq x y z
N MET A 1 -20.23 51.68 -63.90
CA MET A 1 -18.83 51.87 -63.47
C MET A 1 -18.85 52.61 -62.14
N PRO A 2 -17.77 52.54 -61.33
CA PRO A 2 -17.28 51.42 -60.52
C PRO A 2 -18.18 51.26 -59.24
N THR A 3 -17.86 50.77 -58.02
CA THR A 3 -16.61 50.57 -57.25
C THR A 3 -16.81 49.51 -56.14
N ALA A 4 -15.72 48.92 -55.61
CA ALA A 4 -15.68 48.02 -54.43
C ALA A 4 -14.32 48.17 -53.68
N PRO A 5 -14.05 47.55 -52.49
CA PRO A 5 -14.93 46.92 -51.49
C PRO A 5 -15.02 47.77 -50.16
N PRO A 6 -14.26 47.65 -49.02
CA PRO A 6 -13.47 46.59 -48.36
C PRO A 6 -13.68 46.39 -46.80
N ARG A 7 -14.14 45.19 -46.38
CA ARG A 7 -13.66 44.34 -45.25
C ARG A 7 -13.65 44.79 -43.74
N LYS A 8 -14.16 43.85 -42.91
CA LYS A 8 -13.65 43.35 -41.57
C LYS A 8 -13.78 44.26 -40.31
N PRO A 9 -13.62 43.71 -39.07
CA PRO A 9 -13.42 42.31 -38.64
C PRO A 9 -14.46 41.76 -37.61
N LEU A 10 -14.39 40.47 -37.28
CA LEU A 10 -15.13 39.82 -36.18
C LEU A 10 -14.54 40.14 -34.80
N ARG A 11 -15.39 40.14 -33.76
CA ARG A 11 -15.10 39.56 -32.43
C ARG A 11 -16.36 38.85 -31.86
N PRO A 12 -16.26 37.62 -31.32
CA PRO A 12 -17.37 36.90 -30.68
C PRO A 12 -17.32 36.98 -29.14
N LEU A 13 -18.14 36.15 -28.46
CA LEU A 13 -18.38 36.03 -27.00
C LEU A 13 -19.36 37.11 -26.47
N THR A 14 -20.34 36.83 -25.59
CA THR A 14 -20.70 35.54 -24.93
C THR A 14 -22.20 35.48 -24.58
N ALA A 15 -22.84 34.34 -24.87
CA ALA A 15 -24.07 33.84 -24.24
C ALA A 15 -24.13 32.32 -24.46
N GLY A 16 -24.69 31.48 -23.60
CA GLY A 16 -25.37 31.76 -22.33
C GLY A 16 -26.68 30.96 -22.22
N LEU A 17 -27.07 30.59 -21.00
CA LEU A 17 -28.35 29.98 -20.61
C LEU A 17 -28.62 28.51 -21.07
N ILE A 18 -28.66 27.63 -20.07
CA ILE A 18 -29.87 26.90 -19.63
C ILE A 18 -30.96 26.69 -20.70
N GLY A 19 -31.19 25.43 -21.10
CA GLY A 19 -32.36 25.01 -21.89
C GLY A 19 -32.53 23.49 -21.88
N LEU A 20 -33.73 22.99 -21.57
CA LEU A 20 -33.97 21.56 -21.33
C LEU A 20 -34.65 20.85 -22.53
N ALA A 21 -33.89 19.94 -23.14
CA ALA A 21 -34.32 18.69 -23.80
C ALA A 21 -35.20 18.68 -25.08
N ILE A 22 -35.14 17.50 -25.71
CA ILE A 22 -35.97 16.92 -26.80
C ILE A 22 -35.62 17.34 -28.24
N GLY A 23 -34.97 16.40 -28.96
CA GLY A 23 -34.74 16.45 -30.41
C GLY A 23 -33.66 15.44 -30.82
N ALA A 24 -34.05 14.28 -31.36
CA ALA A 24 -33.10 13.19 -31.66
C ALA A 24 -32.21 13.50 -32.88
N GLY A 25 -30.88 13.38 -32.71
CA GLY A 25 -29.91 13.85 -33.72
C GLY A 25 -28.53 13.18 -33.68
N LEU A 26 -28.49 11.85 -33.46
CA LEU A 26 -27.38 10.94 -33.77
C LEU A 26 -25.93 11.43 -33.46
N MET A 27 -25.45 11.16 -32.25
CA MET A 27 -24.10 10.63 -31.87
C MET A 27 -23.80 11.03 -30.41
N GLY A 28 -23.59 10.04 -29.54
CA GLY A 28 -23.40 10.26 -28.09
C GLY A 28 -24.74 10.21 -27.32
N GLY A 29 -25.17 9.10 -26.73
CA GLY A 29 -24.47 7.83 -26.51
C GLY A 29 -24.30 7.55 -25.02
N ILE A 30 -25.42 7.14 -24.38
CA ILE A 30 -25.53 6.24 -23.22
C ILE A 30 -24.25 6.09 -22.36
N TRP A 31 -24.19 6.76 -21.19
CA TRP A 31 -23.41 6.33 -20.00
C TRP A 31 -23.86 7.00 -18.67
N ALA A 32 -25.06 7.56 -18.59
CA ALA A 32 -25.54 8.29 -17.40
C ALA A 32 -26.21 7.39 -16.32
N ILE A 33 -25.87 6.10 -16.26
CA ILE A 33 -26.37 5.11 -15.29
C ILE A 33 -25.19 4.21 -14.89
N THR A 34 -25.25 3.63 -13.68
CA THR A 34 -24.23 2.75 -13.07
C THR A 34 -22.84 3.37 -12.87
N ALA A 35 -22.75 4.33 -11.94
CA ALA A 35 -21.51 4.62 -11.20
C ALA A 35 -21.71 4.54 -9.67
N SER A 36 -22.78 3.88 -9.20
CA SER A 36 -22.83 3.31 -7.84
C SER A 36 -22.04 2.01 -7.81
N SER A 37 -20.77 2.10 -8.22
CA SER A 37 -19.83 1.01 -8.06
C SER A 37 -19.59 0.83 -6.57
N ALA A 38 -20.27 -0.15 -5.99
CA ALA A 38 -19.59 -1.05 -5.08
C ALA A 38 -18.49 -1.75 -5.89
N ALA A 39 -17.42 -1.01 -6.20
CA ALA A 39 -16.12 -1.61 -6.23
C ALA A 39 -16.00 -2.24 -4.83
N GLY A 40 -16.00 -3.57 -4.77
CA GLY A 40 -15.51 -4.21 -3.56
C GLY A 40 -14.13 -3.61 -3.33
N SER A 41 -13.88 -3.08 -2.13
CA SER A 41 -12.50 -2.81 -1.73
C SER A 41 -11.69 -4.06 -2.06
N PRO A 42 -10.46 -3.94 -2.58
CA PRO A 42 -9.49 -5.01 -2.40
C PRO A 42 -9.61 -5.47 -0.95
N GLY A 43 -9.86 -6.76 -0.75
CA GLY A 43 -9.98 -7.29 0.60
C GLY A 43 -8.66 -7.04 1.32
N SER A 44 -8.69 -6.67 2.58
CA SER A 44 -7.47 -6.70 3.39
C SER A 44 -7.23 -8.08 4.00
N PHE A 45 -6.01 -8.30 4.49
CA PHE A 45 -5.65 -9.37 5.41
C PHE A 45 -4.69 -8.85 6.47
N THR A 46 -4.52 -9.63 7.53
CA THR A 46 -3.38 -9.49 8.43
C THR A 46 -2.24 -10.34 7.86
N LEU A 47 -1.11 -9.71 7.53
CA LEU A 47 0.12 -10.44 7.21
C LEU A 47 0.74 -10.88 8.54
N GLU A 48 0.71 -12.19 8.78
CA GLU A 48 1.25 -12.83 9.97
C GLU A 48 2.60 -13.52 9.67
N GLY A 49 3.42 -13.75 10.70
CA GLY A 49 4.67 -14.51 10.58
C GLY A 49 5.62 -14.39 11.76
N GLU A 50 6.89 -14.75 11.54
CA GLU A 50 7.94 -14.77 12.56
C GLU A 50 9.23 -14.06 12.08
N PHE A 51 9.81 -13.22 12.93
CA PHE A 51 11.13 -12.63 12.72
C PHE A 51 12.11 -13.13 13.77
N THR A 52 13.28 -13.65 13.37
CA THR A 52 14.29 -14.21 14.29
C THR A 52 15.61 -13.44 14.26
N LEU A 53 15.95 -12.77 15.37
CA LEU A 53 17.29 -12.26 15.62
C LEU A 53 18.16 -13.40 16.17
N LEU A 54 19.22 -13.77 15.44
CA LEU A 54 20.04 -14.96 15.69
C LEU A 54 21.19 -14.70 16.67
N GLU A 55 21.79 -13.51 16.62
CA GLU A 55 22.93 -13.11 17.45
C GLU A 55 22.67 -11.76 18.17
N ASP A 56 23.48 -11.47 19.21
CA ASP A 56 23.44 -10.24 20.02
C ASP A 56 22.07 -9.88 20.67
N ALA A 57 21.14 -10.83 20.82
CA ALA A 57 19.91 -10.63 21.60
C ALA A 57 20.10 -10.82 23.12
N SER A 58 19.31 -10.11 23.94
CA SER A 58 19.34 -10.16 25.41
C SER A 58 17.95 -10.28 26.04
N GLU A 59 17.88 -10.77 27.29
CA GLU A 59 16.64 -11.05 28.02
C GLU A 59 16.15 -9.82 28.80
N THR A 60 14.91 -9.39 28.55
CA THR A 60 14.33 -8.15 29.08
C THR A 60 13.00 -8.37 29.79
N GLY A 61 13.07 -9.07 30.93
CA GLY A 61 12.00 -9.15 31.93
C GLY A 61 10.84 -10.08 31.58
N SER A 62 10.17 -9.84 30.46
CA SER A 62 9.11 -10.70 29.90
C SER A 62 9.36 -11.14 28.46
N GLY A 63 10.32 -10.53 27.78
CA GLY A 63 10.67 -10.80 26.38
C GLY A 63 12.18 -10.65 26.13
N CYS A 64 12.56 -10.24 24.93
CA CYS A 64 13.94 -10.00 24.54
C CYS A 64 14.10 -8.85 23.54
N GLU A 65 15.27 -8.21 23.57
CA GLU A 65 15.66 -7.12 22.67
C GLU A 65 17.02 -7.40 22.02
N GLY A 66 17.26 -6.84 20.84
CA GLY A 66 18.57 -6.81 20.20
C GLY A 66 19.49 -5.80 20.87
N THR A 67 20.79 -6.10 20.87
CA THR A 67 21.81 -5.24 21.48
C THR A 67 22.99 -5.04 20.52
N GLY A 68 24.00 -4.26 20.92
CA GLY A 68 25.23 -4.07 20.15
C GLY A 68 25.03 -3.29 18.85
N GLY A 69 24.72 -3.98 17.76
CA GLY A 69 24.38 -3.41 16.45
C GLY A 69 22.92 -3.61 16.03
N TYR A 70 22.08 -4.15 16.92
CA TYR A 70 20.68 -4.49 16.72
C TYR A 70 19.75 -3.82 17.76
N ASP A 71 20.17 -2.68 18.32
CA ASP A 71 19.50 -1.90 19.40
C ASP A 71 18.14 -1.28 19.00
N ASP A 72 17.78 -1.37 17.73
CA ASP A 72 16.49 -0.99 17.14
C ASP A 72 15.52 -2.19 16.94
N ILE A 73 15.94 -3.41 17.32
CA ILE A 73 15.13 -4.63 17.23
C ILE A 73 14.55 -4.96 18.61
N ALA A 74 13.28 -4.60 18.83
CA ALA A 74 12.54 -4.89 20.07
C ALA A 74 11.04 -5.05 19.78
N GLU A 75 10.27 -5.47 20.78
CA GLU A 75 8.81 -5.42 20.73
C GLU A 75 8.34 -3.99 20.39
N GLY A 76 7.41 -3.85 19.44
CA GLY A 76 6.96 -2.56 18.92
C GLY A 76 7.87 -1.92 17.85
N ALA A 77 9.01 -2.53 17.47
CA ALA A 77 9.81 -2.05 16.34
C ALA A 77 9.01 -2.10 15.02
N SER A 78 9.16 -1.09 14.17
CA SER A 78 8.34 -0.91 12.96
C SER A 78 8.49 -2.07 11.98
N VAL A 79 7.38 -2.53 11.41
CA VAL A 79 7.35 -3.45 10.28
C VAL A 79 6.63 -2.76 9.12
N THR A 80 7.30 -2.66 7.97
CA THR A 80 6.81 -1.94 6.79
C THR A 80 6.57 -2.92 5.66
N VAL A 81 5.36 -2.91 5.09
CA VAL A 81 4.98 -3.73 3.94
C VAL A 81 4.88 -2.85 2.71
N TYR A 82 5.67 -3.18 1.69
CA TYR A 82 5.69 -2.51 0.40
C TYR A 82 5.02 -3.37 -0.69
N GLY A 83 4.35 -2.70 -1.63
CA GLY A 83 3.72 -3.30 -2.80
C GLY A 83 4.71 -3.71 -3.91
N ALA A 84 4.17 -4.14 -5.05
CA ALA A 84 4.98 -4.56 -6.19
C ALA A 84 5.78 -3.37 -6.77
N ASP A 85 5.15 -2.21 -6.88
CA ASP A 85 5.75 -0.96 -7.39
C ASP A 85 6.70 -0.28 -6.38
N GLY A 86 6.73 -0.75 -5.12
CA GLY A 86 7.70 -0.34 -4.09
C GLY A 86 7.26 0.83 -3.20
N ASP A 87 6.00 1.23 -3.29
CA ASP A 87 5.31 2.10 -2.34
C ASP A 87 4.94 1.36 -1.04
N VAL A 88 4.79 2.10 0.07
CA VAL A 88 4.35 1.54 1.36
C VAL A 88 2.84 1.40 1.35
N ILE A 89 2.36 0.15 1.45
CA ILE A 89 0.92 -0.18 1.41
C ILE A 89 0.34 -0.46 2.81
N ALA A 90 1.17 -0.90 3.76
CA ALA A 90 0.77 -1.11 5.16
C ALA A 90 1.97 -1.01 6.12
N THR A 91 1.69 -0.76 7.40
CA THR A 91 2.68 -0.68 8.47
C THR A 91 2.13 -1.27 9.76
N GLY A 92 2.90 -2.13 10.42
CA GLY A 92 2.63 -2.68 11.75
C GLY A 92 3.88 -2.66 12.61
N SER A 93 4.01 -3.61 13.52
CA SER A 93 5.19 -3.73 14.39
C SER A 93 5.50 -5.19 14.73
N LEU A 94 6.72 -5.43 15.25
CA LEU A 94 7.01 -6.64 15.99
C LEU A 94 6.08 -6.72 17.22
N GLY A 95 5.48 -7.88 17.43
CA GLY A 95 4.67 -8.19 18.60
C GLY A 95 5.51 -8.77 19.74
N ASP A 96 4.89 -9.62 20.55
CA ASP A 96 5.53 -10.33 21.67
C ASP A 96 6.78 -11.11 21.22
N SER A 97 7.77 -11.21 22.12
CA SER A 97 9.07 -11.82 21.87
C SER A 97 9.38 -13.01 22.80
N GLU A 98 10.07 -14.03 22.29
CA GLU A 98 10.54 -15.18 23.06
C GLU A 98 12.02 -15.52 22.80
N ILE A 99 12.76 -15.87 23.85
CA ILE A 99 14.12 -16.40 23.73
C ILE A 99 14.06 -17.87 23.34
N ILE A 100 14.64 -18.20 22.19
CA ILE A 100 14.76 -19.58 21.69
C ILE A 100 16.03 -20.24 22.22
N THR A 101 17.12 -19.48 22.32
CA THR A 101 18.41 -19.89 22.92
C THR A 101 19.22 -18.65 23.29
N PHE A 102 20.28 -18.80 24.10
CA PHE A 102 21.14 -17.68 24.49
C PHE A 102 21.71 -16.95 23.27
N GLY A 103 21.45 -15.64 23.17
CA GLY A 103 21.81 -14.78 22.03
C GLY A 103 20.78 -14.72 20.90
N THR A 104 19.72 -15.54 20.93
CA THR A 104 18.70 -15.66 19.89
C THR A 104 17.29 -15.34 20.40
N CYS A 105 16.65 -14.34 19.79
CA CYS A 105 15.30 -13.87 20.12
C CYS A 105 14.39 -13.99 18.89
N LYS A 106 13.15 -14.45 19.07
CA LYS A 106 12.14 -14.51 18.02
C LYS A 106 10.95 -13.64 18.38
N PHE A 107 10.45 -12.89 17.41
CA PHE A 107 9.34 -11.96 17.52
C PHE A 107 8.18 -12.44 16.66
N GLY A 108 6.96 -12.36 17.19
CA GLY A 108 5.76 -12.45 16.37
C GLY A 108 5.64 -11.23 15.44
N VAL A 109 5.09 -11.42 14.25
CA VAL A 109 4.85 -10.34 13.28
C VAL A 109 3.38 -10.36 12.89
N ALA A 110 2.74 -9.19 13.02
CA ALA A 110 1.38 -8.97 12.54
C ALA A 110 1.28 -7.55 11.94
N VAL A 111 0.87 -7.47 10.68
CA VAL A 111 0.55 -6.22 10.00
C VAL A 111 -0.90 -6.28 9.53
N GLU A 112 -1.77 -5.48 10.13
CA GLU A 112 -3.18 -5.40 9.76
C GLU A 112 -3.40 -4.58 8.48
N ASP A 113 -4.60 -4.70 7.90
CA ASP A 113 -5.10 -3.94 6.75
C ASP A 113 -4.24 -3.99 5.45
N VAL A 114 -3.45 -5.06 5.25
CA VAL A 114 -2.65 -5.26 4.03
C VAL A 114 -3.58 -5.53 2.83
N PRO A 115 -3.53 -4.73 1.74
CA PRO A 115 -4.40 -4.92 0.56
C PRO A 115 -4.05 -6.17 -0.26
N LYS A 116 -5.06 -6.91 -0.76
CA LYS A 116 -4.89 -8.14 -1.57
C LYS A 116 -4.68 -7.94 -3.09
N ASP A 117 -4.57 -6.72 -3.59
CA ASP A 117 -4.39 -6.47 -5.03
C ASP A 117 -2.95 -6.60 -5.53
N GLU A 118 -2.00 -6.91 -4.64
CA GLU A 118 -0.60 -7.13 -4.96
C GLU A 118 -0.23 -8.57 -5.36
N LYS A 119 0.81 -8.69 -6.19
CA LYS A 119 1.33 -10.00 -6.67
C LYS A 119 2.45 -10.56 -5.80
N PHE A 120 3.20 -9.66 -5.17
CA PHE A 120 4.29 -9.97 -4.27
C PHE A 120 4.43 -8.80 -3.29
N TYR A 121 4.67 -9.15 -2.02
CA TYR A 121 4.83 -8.21 -0.92
C TYR A 121 6.31 -8.14 -0.57
N LYS A 122 6.79 -7.00 -0.08
CA LYS A 122 8.12 -6.88 0.51
C LYS A 122 7.96 -6.42 1.95
N VAL A 123 8.46 -7.21 2.90
CA VAL A 123 8.40 -6.90 4.34
C VAL A 123 9.78 -6.47 4.80
N GLU A 124 9.86 -5.29 5.42
CA GLU A 124 11.06 -4.76 6.07
C GLU A 124 10.81 -4.65 7.58
N VAL A 125 11.78 -5.11 8.37
CA VAL A 125 11.76 -4.99 9.84
C VAL A 125 12.79 -3.94 10.25
N SER A 126 12.33 -2.94 11.00
CA SER A 126 13.07 -1.69 11.25
C SER A 126 13.60 -1.10 9.93
N HIS A 127 14.92 -1.10 9.73
CA HIS A 127 15.61 -0.63 8.53
C HIS A 127 16.64 -1.66 8.02
N ARG A 128 16.42 -2.95 8.30
CA ARG A 128 17.37 -4.04 8.01
C ARG A 128 17.21 -4.68 6.62
N GLY A 129 16.41 -4.06 5.75
CA GLY A 129 16.17 -4.51 4.39
C GLY A 129 14.94 -5.41 4.23
N THR A 130 14.57 -5.65 2.99
CA THR A 130 13.31 -6.30 2.61
C THR A 130 13.46 -7.79 2.31
N VAL A 131 12.59 -8.62 2.90
CA VAL A 131 12.30 -9.99 2.42
C VAL A 131 11.09 -9.92 1.49
N GLN A 132 11.13 -10.62 0.35
CA GLN A 132 10.02 -10.67 -0.60
C GLN A 132 9.21 -11.97 -0.46
N LEU A 133 7.90 -11.84 -0.43
CA LEU A 133 6.91 -12.93 -0.42
C LEU A 133 6.08 -12.89 -1.71
N SER A 134 5.60 -14.03 -2.19
CA SER A 134 4.45 -14.08 -3.08
C SER A 134 3.15 -13.73 -2.33
N ALA A 135 2.06 -13.51 -3.07
CA ALA A 135 0.77 -13.26 -2.44
C ALA A 135 0.21 -14.47 -1.68
N GLU A 136 0.51 -15.70 -2.12
CA GLU A 136 0.06 -16.92 -1.43
C GLU A 136 0.78 -17.08 -0.08
N GLU A 137 2.12 -16.91 -0.05
CA GLU A 137 2.90 -16.93 1.20
C GLU A 137 2.46 -15.83 2.18
N ALA A 138 2.19 -14.61 1.69
CA ALA A 138 1.73 -13.50 2.54
C ALA A 138 0.32 -13.74 3.09
N GLU A 139 -0.65 -14.14 2.26
CA GLU A 139 -2.04 -14.39 2.70
C GLU A 139 -2.19 -15.62 3.61
N ASN A 140 -1.26 -16.57 3.56
CA ASN A 140 -1.22 -17.75 4.44
C ASN A 140 -0.53 -17.50 5.80
N GLY A 141 0.13 -16.35 5.99
CA GLY A 141 0.93 -16.08 7.20
C GLY A 141 2.30 -16.76 7.20
N GLU A 142 2.87 -17.05 6.03
CA GLU A 142 4.16 -17.74 5.87
C GLU A 142 5.37 -16.78 5.89
N PHE A 143 5.22 -15.55 6.42
CA PHE A 143 6.36 -14.64 6.55
C PHE A 143 7.39 -15.19 7.54
N SER A 144 8.59 -15.45 7.05
CA SER A 144 9.74 -15.81 7.88
C SER A 144 10.96 -15.01 7.46
N ALA A 145 11.59 -14.35 8.43
CA ALA A 145 12.80 -13.57 8.23
C ALA A 145 13.77 -13.78 9.39
N SER A 146 15.07 -13.69 9.11
CA SER A 146 16.11 -13.79 10.14
C SER A 146 17.27 -12.85 9.89
N LEU A 147 17.95 -12.49 10.98
CA LEU A 147 19.03 -11.51 11.02
C LEU A 147 20.12 -12.00 11.98
N GLY A 148 21.38 -11.95 11.56
CA GLY A 148 22.56 -12.39 12.31
C GLY A 148 23.81 -12.03 11.53
#